data_AF-A0A370XBJ8-F1
#
_entry.id   AF-A0A370XBJ8-F1
#
_cell.length_a   1.000
_cell.length_b   1.000
_cell.length_c   1.000
_cell.angle_alpha   90.00
_cell.angle_beta   90.00
_cell.angle_gamma   90.00
#
_symmetry.space_group_name_H-M   'P 1'
#
loop_
_entity.id
_entity.type
_entity.pdbx_description
1 polymer ?
#
loop_
_entity_poly.entity_id
_entity_poly.type
_entity_poly.pdbx_seq_one_letter_code
_entity_poly.pdbx_strand_id
1 'polypeptide(L)'
;MDLAHIATWLRNHPWVDDAQCGYATGTPGALLAFTPEGIDALCRQGRQRVVDALQEHVDTSGYADARLIYRLFDTMPILTSAQQIDALLQAPLPRDVLPDEEHEHDGEWTLSLRIPLDLVYFPGHFPQAPVLPGAVQVAWALSLASTRLGTPLRCDVMEALKFQQLLRPGDRVDLNLHHDPARHTLHFAYRYGEKAYSSGRLAWSAAP
;
A
#
# COMPACT_ATOMS: atom_id res chain seq x y z
N MET A 1 25.38 -13.64 -12.71
CA MET A 1 25.00 -12.34 -12.12
C MET A 1 25.05 -12.49 -10.61
N ASP A 2 25.78 -11.61 -9.93
CA ASP A 2 25.94 -11.65 -8.48
C ASP A 2 24.84 -10.83 -7.80
N LEU A 3 23.78 -11.50 -7.35
CA LEU A 3 22.65 -10.86 -6.67
C LEU A 3 23.02 -10.25 -5.32
N ALA A 4 24.03 -10.81 -4.63
CA ALA A 4 24.47 -10.28 -3.33
C ALA A 4 25.22 -8.95 -3.53
N HIS A 5 26.03 -8.87 -4.59
CA HIS A 5 26.65 -7.62 -5.01
C HIS A 5 25.60 -6.57 -5.39
N ILE A 6 24.61 -6.93 -6.22
CA ILE A 6 23.54 -6.01 -6.63
C ILE A 6 22.75 -5.48 -5.42
N ALA A 7 22.36 -6.35 -4.48
CA ALA A 7 21.68 -5.94 -3.26
C ALA A 7 22.52 -4.94 -2.45
N THR A 8 23.82 -5.21 -2.28
CA THR A 8 24.74 -4.30 -1.59
C THR A 8 24.88 -2.96 -2.32
N TRP A 9 24.94 -2.99 -3.66
CA TRP A 9 25.03 -1.79 -4.48
C TRP A 9 23.77 -0.92 -4.38
N LEU A 10 22.59 -1.54 -4.40
CA LEU A 10 21.30 -0.86 -4.23
C LEU A 10 21.22 -0.10 -2.89
N ARG A 11 21.74 -0.69 -1.80
CA ARG A 11 21.78 -0.01 -0.48
C ARG A 11 22.68 1.23 -0.43
N ASN A 12 23.56 1.42 -1.41
CA ASN A 12 24.35 2.66 -1.51
C ASN A 12 23.55 3.83 -2.12
N HIS A 13 22.34 3.58 -2.63
CA HIS A 13 21.46 4.63 -3.14
C HIS A 13 20.72 5.34 -1.99
N PRO A 14 20.62 6.69 -1.96
CA PRO A 14 20.03 7.42 -0.83
C PRO A 14 18.55 7.07 -0.54
N TRP A 15 17.84 6.53 -1.52
CA TRP A 15 16.43 6.12 -1.39
C TRP A 15 16.23 4.74 -0.78
N VAL A 16 17.29 3.94 -0.65
CA VAL A 16 17.20 2.52 -0.25
C VAL A 16 17.76 2.34 1.15
N ASP A 17 16.91 1.89 2.07
CA ASP A 17 17.30 1.55 3.44
C ASP A 17 17.85 0.11 3.52
N ASP A 18 17.14 -0.82 2.88
CA ASP A 18 17.58 -2.20 2.73
C ASP A 18 17.17 -2.78 1.37
N ALA A 19 17.92 -3.78 0.91
CA ALA A 19 17.68 -4.49 -0.33
C ALA A 19 17.97 -5.98 -0.18
N GLN A 20 17.08 -6.79 -0.75
CA GLN A 20 17.27 -8.23 -0.91
C GLN A 20 16.98 -8.61 -2.36
N CYS A 21 17.78 -9.48 -2.95
CA CYS A 21 17.65 -9.86 -4.35
C CYS A 21 17.37 -11.36 -4.51
N GLY A 22 16.59 -11.69 -5.54
CA GLY A 22 16.18 -13.05 -5.86
C GLY A 22 15.72 -13.17 -7.31
N TYR A 23 14.93 -14.19 -7.61
CA TYR A 23 14.38 -14.46 -8.93
C TYR A 23 12.85 -14.61 -8.91
N ALA A 24 12.19 -13.92 -9.84
CA ALA A 24 10.83 -14.19 -10.26
C ALA A 24 10.85 -15.02 -11.55
N THR A 25 10.66 -16.33 -11.42
CA THR A 25 10.56 -17.25 -12.57
C THR A 25 11.73 -17.09 -13.56
N GLY A 26 12.96 -17.03 -13.04
CA GLY A 26 14.19 -16.86 -13.83
C GLY A 26 14.54 -15.40 -14.19
N THR A 27 13.63 -14.45 -13.97
CA THR A 27 13.94 -13.01 -14.08
C THR A 27 14.45 -12.48 -12.75
N PRO A 28 15.60 -11.79 -12.70
CA PRO A 28 16.09 -11.26 -11.43
C PRO A 28 15.23 -10.11 -10.90
N GLY A 29 15.24 -9.94 -9.59
CA GLY A 29 14.51 -8.85 -8.96
C GLY A 29 15.07 -8.46 -7.59
N ALA A 30 14.61 -7.31 -7.11
CA ALA A 30 14.96 -6.72 -5.84
C ALA A 30 13.71 -6.38 -5.02
N LEU A 31 13.70 -6.82 -3.76
CA LEU A 31 12.86 -6.28 -2.71
C LEU A 31 13.60 -5.09 -2.10
N LEU A 32 12.94 -3.94 -2.00
CA LEU A 32 13.53 -2.71 -1.49
C LEU A 32 12.72 -2.19 -0.30
N ALA A 33 13.39 -1.90 0.80
CA ALA A 33 12.86 -1.02 1.84
C ALA A 33 13.35 0.40 1.56
N PHE A 34 12.44 1.38 1.58
CA PHE A 34 12.78 2.77 1.28
C PHE A 34 13.06 3.60 2.53
N THR A 35 14.06 4.48 2.41
CA THR A 35 14.26 5.58 3.35
C THR A 35 13.10 6.59 3.25
N PRO A 36 12.93 7.51 4.21
CA PRO A 36 11.97 8.61 4.08
C PRO A 36 12.15 9.42 2.78
N GLU A 37 13.39 9.59 2.31
CA GLU A 37 13.69 10.25 1.04
C GLU A 37 13.18 9.42 -0.15
N GLY A 38 13.36 8.10 -0.13
CA GLY A 38 12.83 7.20 -1.16
C GLY A 38 11.31 7.21 -1.24
N ILE A 39 10.63 7.26 -0.09
CA ILE A 39 9.16 7.39 -0.04
C ILE A 39 8.71 8.75 -0.59
N ASP A 40 9.39 9.85 -0.24
CA ASP A 40 9.10 11.18 -0.78
C ASP A 40 9.33 11.24 -2.31
N ALA A 41 10.42 10.64 -2.80
CA ALA A 41 10.68 10.50 -4.23
C ALA A 41 9.56 9.71 -4.92
N LEU A 42 9.11 8.59 -4.34
CA LEU A 42 7.98 7.80 -4.86
C LEU A 42 6.70 8.64 -4.92
N CYS A 43 6.40 9.41 -3.88
CA CYS A 43 5.22 10.25 -3.83
C CYS A 43 5.24 11.41 -4.84
N ARG A 44 6.43 11.95 -5.16
CA ARG A 44 6.58 13.13 -6.04
C ARG A 44 6.82 12.80 -7.51
N GLN A 45 7.44 11.66 -7.78
CA GLN A 45 7.91 11.28 -9.11
C GLN A 45 7.15 10.08 -9.68
N GLY A 46 6.51 9.31 -8.80
CA GLY A 46 5.81 8.08 -9.12
C GLY A 46 6.73 6.89 -9.36
N ARG A 47 6.11 5.71 -9.42
CA ARG A 47 6.82 4.42 -9.41
C ARG A 47 7.78 4.28 -10.59
N GLN A 48 7.36 4.64 -11.80
CA GLN A 48 8.16 4.42 -13.00
C GLN A 48 9.49 5.16 -12.91
N ARG A 49 9.47 6.45 -12.57
CA ARG A 49 10.70 7.25 -12.44
C ARG A 49 11.61 6.75 -11.33
N VAL A 50 11.05 6.34 -10.20
CA VAL A 50 11.86 5.78 -9.11
C VAL A 50 12.53 4.47 -9.54
N VAL A 51 11.78 3.58 -10.19
CA VAL A 51 12.33 2.31 -10.70
C VAL A 51 13.39 2.55 -11.77
N ASP A 52 13.17 3.48 -12.69
CA ASP A 52 14.14 3.82 -13.75
C ASP A 52 15.45 4.36 -13.14
N ALA A 53 15.37 5.27 -12.17
CA ALA A 53 16.55 5.80 -11.48
C ALA A 53 17.32 4.71 -10.70
N LEU A 54 16.61 3.77 -10.07
CA LEU A 54 17.24 2.64 -9.38
C LEU A 54 17.86 1.63 -10.35
N GLN A 55 17.26 1.45 -11.53
CA GLN A 55 17.84 0.63 -12.59
C GLN A 55 19.10 1.29 -13.15
N GLU A 56 19.08 2.59 -13.44
CA GLU A 56 20.26 3.36 -13.87
C GLU A 56 21.40 3.23 -12.84
N HIS A 57 21.10 3.30 -11.55
CA HIS A 57 22.08 3.07 -10.48
C HIS A 57 22.66 1.65 -10.52
N VAL A 58 21.82 0.62 -10.73
CA VAL A 58 22.30 -0.76 -10.89
C VAL A 58 23.17 -0.92 -12.13
N ASP A 59 22.86 -0.23 -13.22
CA ASP A 59 23.64 -0.33 -14.46
C ASP A 59 25.09 0.15 -14.27
N THR A 60 25.34 1.04 -13.29
CA THR A 60 26.69 1.48 -12.90
C THR A 60 27.49 0.45 -12.08
N SER A 61 26.86 -0.65 -11.64
CA SER A 61 27.52 -1.70 -10.82
C SER A 61 28.39 -2.69 -11.63
N GLY A 62 28.39 -2.57 -12.96
CA GLY A 62 29.03 -3.55 -13.85
C GLY A 62 28.12 -4.70 -14.28
N TYR A 63 26.82 -4.67 -13.91
CA TYR A 63 25.77 -5.60 -14.35
C TYR A 63 24.74 -4.93 -15.27
N ALA A 64 25.19 -4.14 -16.25
CA ALA A 64 24.37 -3.25 -17.08
C ALA A 64 23.27 -3.91 -17.94
N ASP A 65 23.28 -5.25 -18.09
CA ASP A 65 22.30 -5.96 -18.91
C ASP A 65 21.12 -6.55 -18.10
N ALA A 66 21.13 -6.42 -16.77
CA ALA A 66 20.13 -7.04 -15.89
C ALA A 66 18.98 -6.09 -15.57
N ARG A 67 17.83 -6.27 -16.25
CA ARG A 67 16.59 -5.56 -15.90
C ARG A 67 15.90 -6.24 -14.71
N LEU A 68 15.82 -5.53 -13.59
CA LEU A 68 15.25 -6.07 -12.35
C LEU A 68 13.75 -5.84 -12.25
N ILE A 69 13.06 -6.81 -11.64
CA ILE A 69 11.71 -6.62 -11.09
C ILE A 69 11.85 -6.02 -9.69
N TYR A 70 11.10 -4.96 -9.39
CA TYR A 70 11.16 -4.29 -8.10
C TYR A 70 9.88 -4.46 -7.28
N ARG A 71 10.01 -4.85 -6.01
CA ARG A 71 8.96 -4.78 -4.99
C ARG A 71 9.35 -3.75 -3.94
N LEU A 72 8.40 -2.89 -3.56
CA LEU A 72 8.69 -1.71 -2.74
C LEU A 72 8.00 -1.86 -1.39
N PHE A 73 8.77 -1.72 -0.33
CA PHE A 73 8.33 -1.77 1.05
C PHE A 73 8.78 -0.51 1.77
N ASP A 74 8.02 -0.16 2.79
CA ASP A 74 8.39 0.86 3.76
C ASP A 74 9.35 0.31 4.83
N THR A 75 9.19 -0.97 5.19
CA THR A 75 10.09 -1.73 6.06
C THR A 75 10.33 -3.10 5.43
N MET A 76 11.57 -3.58 5.44
CA MET A 76 11.89 -4.89 4.88
C MET A 76 11.15 -5.99 5.65
N PRO A 77 10.41 -6.90 4.97
CA PRO A 77 9.84 -8.07 5.62
C PRO A 77 10.93 -8.96 6.23
N ILE A 78 10.59 -9.69 7.31
CA ILE A 78 11.50 -10.67 7.90
C ILE A 78 11.55 -11.89 6.97
N LEU A 79 12.67 -12.05 6.28
CA LEU A 79 12.91 -13.13 5.31
C LEU A 79 14.08 -13.96 5.81
N THR A 80 13.86 -15.27 5.96
CA THR A 80 14.84 -16.22 6.51
C THR A 80 15.41 -17.16 5.45
N SER A 81 14.94 -17.07 4.20
CA SER A 81 15.39 -17.91 3.10
C SER A 81 15.23 -17.24 1.73
N ALA A 82 16.04 -17.67 0.75
CA ALA A 82 15.93 -17.22 -0.64
C ALA A 82 14.56 -17.54 -1.26
N GLN A 83 13.94 -18.66 -0.87
CA GLN A 83 12.61 -19.04 -1.36
C GLN A 83 11.53 -18.02 -0.99
N GLN A 84 11.63 -17.37 0.17
CA GLN A 84 10.68 -16.32 0.57
C GLN A 84 10.91 -15.03 -0.22
N ILE A 85 12.16 -14.70 -0.55
CA ILE A 85 12.49 -13.57 -1.43
C ILE A 85 11.87 -13.79 -2.82
N ASP A 86 12.12 -14.97 -3.40
CA ASP A 86 11.60 -15.36 -4.71
C ASP A 86 10.06 -15.38 -4.72
N ALA A 87 9.43 -15.89 -3.65
CA ALA A 87 7.98 -15.91 -3.52
C ALA A 87 7.39 -14.49 -3.50
N LEU A 88 8.00 -13.53 -2.79
CA LEU A 88 7.56 -12.14 -2.79
C LEU A 88 7.77 -11.46 -4.14
N LEU A 89 8.86 -11.75 -4.85
CA LEU A 89 9.07 -11.24 -6.21
C LEU A 89 8.01 -11.75 -7.20
N GLN A 90 7.51 -12.97 -7.00
CA GLN A 90 6.50 -13.61 -7.85
C GLN A 90 5.05 -13.28 -7.46
N ALA A 91 4.82 -12.90 -6.20
CA ALA A 91 3.48 -12.60 -5.70
C ALA A 91 2.85 -11.41 -6.47
N PRO A 92 1.52 -11.42 -6.67
CA PRO A 92 0.82 -10.27 -7.23
C PRO A 92 1.02 -9.03 -6.34
N LEU A 93 0.98 -7.84 -6.95
CA LEU A 93 0.97 -6.59 -6.21
C LEU A 93 -0.26 -6.53 -5.30
N PRO A 94 -0.14 -5.94 -4.09
CA PRO A 94 -1.26 -5.85 -3.16
C PRO A 94 -2.40 -5.01 -3.74
N ARG A 95 -3.62 -5.47 -3.49
CA ARG A 95 -4.88 -4.78 -3.79
C ARG A 95 -5.58 -4.25 -2.53
N ASP A 96 -5.27 -4.89 -1.42
CA ASP A 96 -5.92 -4.69 -0.13
C ASP A 96 -4.87 -4.29 0.90
N VAL A 97 -5.36 -3.68 1.98
CA VAL A 97 -4.57 -3.32 3.15
C VAL A 97 -5.00 -4.18 4.32
N LEU A 98 -4.03 -4.62 5.12
CA LEU A 98 -4.29 -5.27 6.40
C LEU A 98 -3.98 -4.26 7.52
N PRO A 99 -4.77 -4.25 8.60
CA PRO A 99 -4.43 -3.42 9.76
C PRO A 99 -3.17 -3.91 10.44
N ASP A 100 -2.31 -2.96 10.83
CA ASP A 100 -1.17 -3.21 11.72
C ASP A 100 -1.68 -3.44 13.15
N GLU A 101 -2.72 -2.70 13.55
CA GLU A 101 -3.39 -2.77 14.84
C GLU A 101 -4.89 -2.56 14.66
N GLU A 102 -5.68 -3.14 15.56
CA GLU A 102 -7.13 -2.95 15.59
C GLU A 102 -7.63 -2.84 17.03
N HIS A 103 -8.57 -1.92 17.25
CA HIS A 103 -9.17 -1.65 18.54
C HIS A 103 -10.69 -1.56 18.38
N GLU A 104 -11.42 -2.23 19.26
CA GLU A 104 -12.87 -2.17 19.37
C GLU A 104 -13.25 -1.46 20.67
N HIS A 105 -14.24 -0.56 20.58
CA HIS A 105 -14.80 0.14 21.72
C HIS A 105 -16.25 0.52 21.44
N ASP A 106 -17.17 0.09 22.30
CA ASP A 106 -18.61 0.35 22.20
C ASP A 106 -19.22 -0.03 20.83
N GLY A 107 -18.74 -1.09 20.19
CA GLY A 107 -19.19 -1.53 18.87
C GLY A 107 -18.62 -0.72 17.70
N GLU A 108 -17.72 0.23 17.96
CA GLU A 108 -16.95 0.93 16.95
C GLU A 108 -15.55 0.32 16.79
N TRP A 109 -15.07 0.26 15.56
CA TRP A 109 -13.73 -0.24 15.24
C TRP A 109 -12.82 0.88 14.78
N THR A 110 -11.59 0.88 15.28
CA THR A 110 -10.49 1.72 14.79
C THR A 110 -9.37 0.82 14.31
N LEU A 111 -9.01 0.95 13.03
CA LEU A 111 -7.99 0.12 12.38
C LEU A 111 -6.81 1.00 11.98
N SER A 112 -5.63 0.73 12.54
CA SER A 112 -4.39 1.40 12.17
C SER A 112 -3.89 0.79 10.87
N LEU A 113 -3.87 1.58 9.80
CA LEU A 113 -3.50 1.14 8.45
C LEU A 113 -2.22 1.84 7.97
N ARG A 114 -1.45 1.11 7.19
CA ARG A 114 -0.26 1.58 6.50
C ARG A 114 -0.43 1.36 5.00
N ILE A 115 -0.45 2.45 4.23
CA ILE A 115 -0.71 2.36 2.79
C ILE A 115 0.50 1.71 2.11
N PRO A 116 0.37 0.51 1.51
CA PRO A 116 1.51 -0.19 0.92
C PRO A 116 2.15 0.60 -0.22
N LEU A 117 3.48 0.59 -0.35
CA LEU A 117 4.17 1.41 -1.37
C LEU A 117 3.91 0.95 -2.81
N ASP A 118 3.63 -0.34 -3.00
CA ASP A 118 3.53 -0.99 -4.30
C ASP A 118 2.11 -1.45 -4.65
N LEU A 119 1.08 -0.78 -4.10
CA LEU A 119 -0.32 -1.04 -4.48
C LEU A 119 -0.51 -1.04 -5.99
N VAL A 120 -1.30 -2.00 -6.47
CA VAL A 120 -1.56 -2.18 -7.91
C VAL A 120 -2.18 -0.94 -8.58
N TYR A 121 -2.81 -0.06 -7.80
CA TYR A 121 -3.51 1.12 -8.30
C TYR A 121 -2.59 2.30 -8.62
N PHE A 122 -1.42 2.40 -8.00
CA PHE A 122 -0.55 3.57 -8.12
C PHE A 122 0.04 3.81 -9.51
N PRO A 123 0.45 2.79 -10.30
CA PRO A 123 0.92 3.02 -11.66
C PRO A 123 -0.08 3.77 -12.54
N GLY A 124 -1.38 3.62 -12.29
CA GLY A 124 -2.45 4.28 -13.04
C GLY A 124 -3.04 5.54 -12.39
N HIS A 125 -2.68 5.86 -11.14
CA HIS A 125 -3.41 6.86 -10.36
C HIS A 125 -2.53 7.60 -9.34
N PHE A 126 -1.84 8.68 -9.71
CA PHE A 126 -1.48 9.08 -11.06
C PHE A 126 0.00 8.71 -11.31
N PRO A 127 0.43 8.43 -12.55
CA PRO A 127 1.77 7.92 -12.82
C PRO A 127 2.93 8.72 -12.22
N GLN A 128 2.78 10.04 -12.05
CA GLN A 128 3.80 10.94 -11.49
C GLN A 128 3.48 11.43 -10.07
N ALA A 129 2.28 11.14 -9.55
CA ALA A 129 1.81 11.56 -8.24
C ALA A 129 0.85 10.49 -7.71
N PRO A 130 1.37 9.35 -7.22
CA PRO A 130 0.55 8.22 -6.80
C PRO A 130 -0.33 8.59 -5.61
N VAL A 131 -1.62 8.29 -5.73
CA VAL A 131 -2.66 8.57 -4.75
C VAL A 131 -3.63 7.39 -4.72
N LEU A 132 -4.04 6.98 -3.53
CA LEU A 132 -5.04 5.93 -3.35
C LEU A 132 -6.41 6.42 -3.85
N PRO A 133 -7.01 5.77 -4.86
CA PRO A 133 -8.29 6.21 -5.40
C PRO A 133 -9.40 6.20 -4.34
N GLY A 134 -10.30 7.18 -4.39
CA GLY A 134 -11.41 7.28 -3.43
C GLY A 134 -12.33 6.05 -3.44
N ALA A 135 -12.55 5.44 -4.61
CA ALA A 135 -13.32 4.20 -4.73
C ALA A 135 -12.64 3.02 -4.00
N VAL A 136 -11.31 2.97 -3.96
CA VAL A 136 -10.56 1.94 -3.23
C VAL A 136 -10.69 2.16 -1.73
N GLN A 137 -10.63 3.41 -1.26
CA GLN A 137 -10.89 3.73 0.17
C GLN A 137 -12.29 3.27 0.60
N VAL A 138 -13.31 3.50 -0.22
CA VAL A 138 -14.68 3.02 0.06
C VAL A 138 -14.75 1.48 0.05
N ALA A 139 -14.10 0.83 -0.92
CA ALA A 139 -14.07 -0.63 -0.99
C ALA A 139 -13.38 -1.26 0.23
N TRP A 140 -12.27 -0.67 0.69
CA TRP A 140 -11.58 -1.10 1.91
C TRP A 140 -12.45 -0.89 3.15
N ALA A 141 -13.13 0.26 3.28
CA ALA A 141 -14.06 0.50 4.39
C ALA A 141 -15.16 -0.56 4.45
N LEU A 142 -15.79 -0.89 3.31
CA LEU A 142 -16.80 -1.96 3.23
C LEU A 142 -16.23 -3.34 3.60
N SER A 143 -15.08 -3.70 3.03
CA SER A 143 -14.46 -5.01 3.25
C SER A 143 -14.03 -5.19 4.71
N LEU A 144 -13.39 -4.19 5.29
CA LEU A 144 -12.89 -4.24 6.66
C LEU A 144 -14.03 -4.16 7.69
N ALA A 145 -15.11 -3.43 7.39
CA ALA A 145 -16.30 -3.40 8.21
C ALA A 145 -17.08 -4.72 8.14
N SER A 146 -17.14 -5.38 6.98
CA SER A 146 -17.92 -6.61 6.83
C SER A 146 -17.46 -7.71 7.78
N THR A 147 -16.15 -7.91 7.89
CA THR A 147 -15.57 -8.93 8.78
C THR A 147 -15.67 -8.60 10.27
N ARG A 148 -15.94 -7.34 10.63
CA ARG A 148 -15.91 -6.85 12.03
C ARG A 148 -17.28 -6.48 12.59
N LEU A 149 -18.16 -5.95 11.75
CA LEU A 149 -19.46 -5.39 12.09
C LEU A 149 -20.63 -6.17 11.45
N GLY A 150 -20.34 -7.22 10.68
CA GLY A 150 -21.36 -8.02 9.98
C GLY A 150 -22.10 -7.23 8.89
N THR A 151 -21.49 -6.15 8.38
CA THR A 151 -22.08 -5.31 7.33
C THR A 151 -21.90 -5.95 5.94
N PRO A 152 -22.73 -5.58 4.94
CA PRO A 152 -22.55 -6.07 3.58
C PRO A 152 -21.27 -5.55 2.92
N LEU A 153 -20.74 -6.31 1.95
CA LEU A 153 -19.59 -5.89 1.12
C LEU A 153 -19.94 -4.84 0.05
N ARG A 154 -21.21 -4.44 -0.04
CA ARG A 154 -21.75 -3.51 -1.05
C ARG A 154 -22.72 -2.55 -0.38
N CYS A 155 -22.81 -1.34 -0.91
CA CYS A 155 -23.82 -0.36 -0.55
C CYS A 155 -24.65 0.03 -1.78
N ASP A 156 -25.88 0.47 -1.54
CA ASP A 156 -26.77 0.96 -2.59
C ASP A 156 -26.59 2.47 -2.80
N VAL A 157 -26.31 3.19 -1.71
CA VAL A 157 -26.20 4.66 -1.71
C VAL A 157 -24.96 5.09 -0.93
N MET A 158 -24.21 6.03 -1.50
CA MET A 158 -23.12 6.72 -0.84
C MET A 158 -23.57 8.14 -0.47
N GLU A 159 -23.54 8.47 0.81
CA GLU A 159 -23.99 9.74 1.36
C GLU A 159 -22.85 10.46 2.06
N ALA A 160 -22.85 11.80 2.00
CA ALA A 160 -21.89 12.65 2.71
C ALA A 160 -20.40 12.28 2.46
N LEU A 161 -20.08 11.73 1.29
CA LEU A 161 -18.72 11.34 0.93
C LEU A 161 -17.84 12.58 0.74
N LYS A 162 -16.74 12.65 1.51
CA LYS A 162 -15.79 13.77 1.49
C LYS A 162 -14.37 13.24 1.38
N PHE A 163 -13.62 13.72 0.40
CA PHE A 163 -12.17 13.51 0.27
C PHE A 163 -11.47 14.85 0.48
N GLN A 164 -10.88 15.02 1.65
CA GLN A 164 -10.28 16.27 2.12
C GLN A 164 -8.77 16.31 1.88
N GLN A 165 -8.10 15.16 2.03
CA GLN A 165 -6.66 15.02 1.79
C GLN A 165 -6.37 13.74 1.01
N LEU A 166 -5.23 13.73 0.33
CA LEU A 166 -4.79 12.60 -0.48
C LEU A 166 -4.13 11.56 0.43
N LEU A 167 -4.48 10.29 0.25
CA LEU A 167 -3.71 9.17 0.77
C LEU A 167 -2.67 8.75 -0.26
N ARG A 168 -1.42 8.64 0.16
CA ARG A 168 -0.23 8.41 -0.67
C ARG A 168 0.51 7.14 -0.21
N PRO A 169 1.42 6.59 -1.04
CA PRO A 169 2.30 5.50 -0.62
C PRO A 169 2.96 5.78 0.74
N GLY A 170 2.84 4.85 1.69
CA GLY A 170 3.52 4.90 2.99
C GLY A 170 2.81 5.70 4.09
N ASP A 171 1.71 6.38 3.76
CA ASP A 171 0.89 7.09 4.74
C ASP A 171 0.40 6.14 5.83
N ARG A 172 0.33 6.66 7.05
CA ARG A 172 -0.31 6.00 8.20
C ARG A 172 -1.65 6.68 8.44
N VAL A 173 -2.70 5.88 8.62
CA VAL A 173 -4.05 6.36 8.92
C VAL A 173 -4.83 5.40 9.79
N ASP A 174 -5.68 5.95 10.63
CA ASP A 174 -6.70 5.25 11.38
C ASP A 174 -7.99 5.26 10.56
N LEU A 175 -8.56 4.08 10.32
CA LEU A 175 -9.88 3.90 9.76
C LEU A 175 -10.87 3.62 10.89
N ASN A 176 -11.70 4.61 11.21
CA ASN A 176 -12.83 4.44 12.13
C ASN A 176 -14.04 3.90 11.36
N LEU A 177 -14.71 2.90 11.95
CA LEU A 177 -15.88 2.21 11.39
C LEU A 177 -16.97 2.11 12.46
N HIS A 178 -18.17 2.57 12.11
CA HIS A 178 -19.35 2.46 12.97
C HIS A 178 -20.56 2.06 12.13
N HIS A 179 -21.27 1.02 12.56
CA HIS A 179 -22.49 0.56 11.91
C HIS A 179 -23.71 1.00 12.72
N ASP A 180 -24.63 1.73 12.08
CA ASP A 180 -25.96 2.04 12.61
C ASP A 180 -26.97 1.01 12.05
N PRO A 181 -27.41 0.02 12.86
CA PRO A 181 -28.30 -1.04 12.39
C PRO A 181 -29.72 -0.54 12.13
N ALA A 182 -30.17 0.50 12.83
CA ALA A 182 -31.52 1.05 12.68
C ALA A 182 -31.67 1.77 11.33
N ARG A 183 -30.57 2.33 10.82
CA ARG A 183 -30.53 3.05 9.54
C ARG A 183 -29.93 2.23 8.39
N HIS A 184 -29.41 1.04 8.67
CA HIS A 184 -28.66 0.22 7.71
C HIS A 184 -27.53 1.00 7.04
N THR A 185 -26.73 1.70 7.87
CA THR A 185 -25.64 2.53 7.38
C THR A 185 -24.32 2.25 8.06
N LEU A 186 -23.26 2.13 7.26
CA LEU A 186 -21.88 2.14 7.71
C LEU A 186 -21.31 3.57 7.60
N HIS A 187 -20.82 4.08 8.71
CA HIS A 187 -20.01 5.28 8.78
C HIS A 187 -18.54 4.89 8.74
N PHE A 188 -17.75 5.58 7.90
CA PHE A 188 -16.30 5.44 7.90
C PHE A 188 -15.61 6.80 7.93
N ALA A 189 -14.43 6.84 8.56
CA ALA A 189 -13.53 8.00 8.50
C ALA A 189 -12.07 7.54 8.52
N TYR A 190 -11.29 8.04 7.56
CA TYR A 190 -9.83 7.93 7.54
C TYR A 190 -9.21 9.19 8.14
N ARG A 191 -8.41 9.03 9.19
CA ARG A 191 -7.77 10.13 9.93
C ARG A 191 -6.33 9.78 10.30
N TYR A 192 -5.54 10.79 10.67
CA TYR A 192 -4.27 10.58 11.37
C TYR A 192 -4.03 11.76 12.30
N GLY A 193 -4.14 11.52 13.61
CA GLY A 193 -4.24 12.58 14.60
C GLY A 193 -5.39 13.56 14.25
N GLU A 194 -5.08 14.84 14.15
CA GLU A 194 -6.08 15.87 13.82
C GLU A 194 -6.46 15.91 12.33
N LYS A 195 -5.64 15.32 11.45
CA LYS A 195 -5.87 15.36 10.00
C LYS A 195 -6.97 14.40 9.59
N ALA A 196 -7.95 14.89 8.82
CA ALA A 196 -8.96 14.08 8.18
C ALA A 196 -8.63 13.90 6.68
N TYR A 197 -8.60 12.65 6.22
CA TYR A 197 -8.33 12.31 4.81
C TYR A 197 -9.63 12.14 4.04
N SER A 198 -10.49 11.26 4.52
CA SER A 198 -11.79 11.03 3.90
C SER A 198 -12.80 10.50 4.90
N SER A 199 -14.08 10.66 4.59
CA SER A 199 -15.17 10.07 5.35
C SER A 199 -16.42 9.92 4.50
N GLY A 200 -17.34 9.08 4.94
CA GLY A 200 -18.62 8.90 4.26
C GLY A 200 -19.58 8.03 5.05
N ARG A 201 -20.82 8.00 4.57
CA ARG A 201 -21.87 7.10 5.04
C ARG A 201 -22.34 6.24 3.87
N LEU A 202 -22.30 4.93 4.05
CA LEU A 202 -22.65 3.94 3.04
C LEU A 202 -23.92 3.25 3.49
N ALA A 203 -25.01 3.39 2.74
CA ALA A 203 -26.32 2.86 3.08
C ALA A 203 -26.70 1.70 2.17
N TRP A 204 -27.47 0.75 2.69
CA TRP A 204 -28.05 -0.36 1.94
C TRP A 204 -29.50 -0.60 2.36
N SER A 205 -30.24 -1.23 1.47
CA SER A 205 -31.61 -1.66 1.69
C SER A 205 -31.61 -2.80 2.71
N ALA A 206 -32.58 -2.79 3.64
CA ALA A 206 -32.86 -3.98 4.45
C ALA A 206 -33.17 -5.15 3.51
N ALA A 207 -32.66 -6.35 3.82
CA ALA A 207 -33.08 -7.55 3.09
C ALA A 207 -34.62 -7.69 3.20
N PRO A 208 -35.32 -8.00 2.10
CA PRO A 208 -36.77 -8.16 2.11
C PRO A 208 -37.25 -9.29 3.02
#